data_AF-A0A2H0UCB6-F1
#
_entry.id   AF-A0A2H0UCB6-F1
#
_cell.length_a   1.000
_cell.length_b   1.000
_cell.length_c   1.000
_cell.angle_alpha   90.00
_cell.angle_beta   90.00
_cell.angle_gamma   90.00
#
_symmetry.space_group_name_H-M   'P 1'
#
loop_
_entity.id
_entity.type
_entity.pdbx_description
1 polymer ?
#
loop_
_entity_poly.entity_id
_entity_poly.type
_entity_poly.pdbx_seq_one_letter_code
_entity_poly.pdbx_strand_id
1 'polypeptide(L)'
;MAKARNGVRHDAMVKSRAIALRNSGWTHREITKELGVSLSTAWLWVRGVQVSPELKSEIEKRRNVRRWDETERRILGQRLRPFQFKIKYGDEDLLNKIRLFYEENGRIPLKKEFNALRIYRERFGSWNSAIQKAGFETNPVLFARRYVARDGHVCDSFTERIIDDWLTENNIAHRRNVRYGLDKSNVDFLINDTIAVEFFGLAGVQIKYDRIIVKKRRLAKKLGWQLIEIYAEHMYPKNKLPLLLRSITKN
;
A
#
# COMPACT_ATOMS: atom_id res chain seq x y z
N MET A 1 32.13 19.21 7.76
CA MET A 1 32.99 18.40 8.64
C MET A 1 33.85 19.35 9.44
N ALA A 2 33.78 19.34 10.77
CA ALA A 2 34.58 20.24 11.60
C ALA A 2 36.07 19.87 11.48
N LYS A 3 36.93 20.83 11.11
CA LYS A 3 38.39 20.66 11.07
C LYS A 3 38.91 20.19 12.44
N ALA A 4 39.80 19.21 12.46
CA ALA A 4 40.48 18.79 13.67
C ALA A 4 41.25 19.98 14.25
N ARG A 5 40.90 20.37 15.49
CA ARG A 5 41.52 21.48 16.24
C ARG A 5 42.84 21.01 16.88
N ASN A 6 43.77 20.54 16.05
CA ASN A 6 45.09 20.14 16.52
C ASN A 6 45.84 21.37 17.05
N GLY A 7 46.37 21.30 18.28
CA GLY A 7 47.17 22.37 18.90
C GLY A 7 46.43 23.33 19.83
N VAL A 8 45.13 23.15 20.08
CA VAL A 8 44.42 23.95 21.10
C VAL A 8 44.92 23.56 22.49
N ARG A 9 45.62 24.49 23.17
CA ARG A 9 45.97 24.34 24.58
C ARG A 9 44.73 24.62 25.41
N HIS A 10 44.20 23.56 26.02
CA HIS A 10 43.14 23.69 27.00
C HIS A 10 43.72 24.08 28.35
N ASP A 11 43.02 24.92 29.09
CA ASP A 11 43.37 25.31 30.45
C ASP A 11 43.47 24.07 31.36
N ALA A 12 44.49 24.05 32.22
CA ALA A 12 44.68 23.02 33.24
C ALA A 12 43.43 22.86 34.13
N MET A 13 42.70 23.95 34.39
CA MET A 13 41.45 23.91 35.16
C MET A 13 40.36 23.07 34.48
N VAL A 14 40.27 23.11 33.15
CA VAL A 14 39.29 22.33 32.36
C VAL A 14 39.64 20.84 32.40
N LYS A 15 40.94 20.51 32.37
CA LYS A 15 41.42 19.12 32.53
C LYS A 15 41.09 18.58 33.93
N SER A 16 41.35 19.36 34.98
CA SER A 16 41.02 18.96 36.36
C SER A 16 39.51 18.75 36.55
N ARG A 17 38.68 19.61 35.95
CA ARG A 17 37.22 19.44 35.94
C ARG A 17 36.81 18.15 35.23
N ALA A 18 37.44 17.78 34.12
CA ALA A 18 37.16 16.53 33.42
C ALA A 18 37.45 15.29 34.29
N ILE A 19 38.54 15.32 35.07
CA ILE A 19 38.90 14.23 36.00
C ILE A 19 37.87 14.15 37.13
N ALA A 20 37.48 15.28 37.72
CA ALA A 20 36.46 15.33 38.77
C ALA A 20 35.10 14.78 38.28
N LEU A 21 34.67 15.17 37.07
CA LEU A 21 33.47 14.63 36.43
C LEU A 21 33.57 13.12 36.18
N ARG A 22 34.76 12.63 35.80
CA ARG A 22 34.96 11.18 35.63
C ARG A 22 34.86 10.42 36.94
N ASN A 23 35.42 10.96 38.02
CA ASN A 23 35.34 10.39 39.36
C ASN A 23 33.90 10.37 39.89
N SER A 24 33.07 11.36 39.54
CA SER A 24 31.63 11.35 39.82
C SER A 24 30.81 10.50 38.84
N GLY A 25 31.49 9.72 37.99
CA GLY A 25 30.87 8.72 37.15
C GLY A 25 30.37 9.22 35.82
N TRP A 26 30.72 10.42 35.36
CA TRP A 26 30.32 10.89 34.03
C TRP A 26 31.01 10.10 32.91
N THR A 27 30.32 9.91 31.79
CA THR A 27 30.86 9.27 30.59
C THR A 27 31.70 10.25 29.78
N HIS A 28 32.61 9.73 28.97
CA HIS A 28 33.38 10.56 28.04
C HIS A 28 32.50 11.46 27.15
N ARG A 29 31.29 11.01 26.77
CA ARG A 29 30.36 11.79 25.93
C ARG A 29 29.72 12.94 26.70
N GLU A 30 29.33 12.71 27.95
CA GLU A 30 28.77 13.77 28.80
C GLU A 30 29.83 14.82 29.12
N ILE A 31 31.06 14.40 29.45
CA ILE A 31 32.21 15.29 29.66
C ILE A 31 32.49 16.12 28.40
N THR A 32 32.46 15.51 27.22
CA THR A 32 32.60 16.21 25.93
C THR A 32 31.54 17.28 25.73
N LYS A 33 30.27 16.97 26.03
CA LYS A 33 29.16 17.92 25.87
C LYS A 33 29.27 19.09 26.85
N GLU A 34 29.60 18.79 28.11
CA GLU A 34 29.71 19.76 29.19
C GLU A 34 30.90 20.71 29.01
N LEU A 35 32.07 20.18 28.65
CA LEU A 35 33.31 20.97 28.55
C LEU A 35 33.58 21.50 27.13
N GLY A 36 32.77 21.14 26.15
CA GLY A 36 32.96 21.57 24.75
C GLY A 36 34.24 21.03 24.09
N VAL A 37 34.75 19.89 24.55
CA VAL A 37 36.00 19.27 24.07
C VAL A 37 35.74 18.02 23.23
N SER A 38 36.69 17.66 22.36
CA SER A 38 36.55 16.44 21.56
C SER A 38 36.49 15.16 22.42
N LEU A 39 35.86 14.11 21.91
CA LEU A 39 35.75 12.82 22.61
C LEU A 39 37.14 12.23 22.95
N SER A 40 38.09 12.36 22.01
CA SER A 40 39.47 11.92 22.18
C SER A 40 40.19 12.71 23.27
N THR A 41 39.95 14.03 23.35
CA THR A 41 40.50 14.91 24.40
C THR A 41 39.98 14.50 25.77
N ALA A 42 38.67 14.32 25.92
CA ALA A 42 38.06 13.88 27.17
C ALA A 42 38.59 12.51 27.61
N TRP A 43 38.73 11.55 26.68
CA TRP A 43 39.31 10.23 26.96
C TRP A 43 40.77 10.33 27.42
N LEU A 44 41.59 11.13 26.73
CA LEU A 44 43.01 11.29 27.04
C LEU A 44 43.21 11.85 28.46
N TRP A 45 42.42 12.83 28.86
CA TRP A 45 42.55 13.48 30.17
C TRP A 45 42.18 12.62 31.35
N VAL A 46 41.24 11.69 31.15
CA VAL A 46 40.75 10.81 32.21
C VAL A 46 41.33 9.40 32.11
N ARG A 47 42.30 9.19 31.20
CA ARG A 47 43.00 7.93 31.02
C ARG A 47 43.74 7.58 32.31
N GLY A 48 43.30 6.50 32.97
CA GLY A 48 43.85 6.04 34.25
C GLY A 48 42.95 6.28 35.46
N VAL A 49 41.87 7.05 35.32
CA VAL A 49 40.86 7.19 36.38
C VAL A 49 40.12 5.85 36.55
N GLN A 50 40.27 5.24 37.72
CA GLN A 50 39.57 4.01 38.09
C GLN A 50 38.11 4.32 38.45
N VAL A 51 37.18 3.65 37.78
CA VAL A 51 35.73 3.78 38.03
C VAL A 51 35.28 2.56 38.79
N SER A 52 34.61 2.75 39.93
CA SER A 52 34.16 1.62 40.77
C SER A 52 33.13 0.75 40.03
N PRO A 53 33.00 -0.53 40.40
CA PRO A 53 31.99 -1.43 39.83
C PRO A 53 30.55 -0.89 39.95
N GLU A 54 30.23 -0.23 41.07
CA GLU A 54 28.92 0.37 41.35
C GLU A 54 28.64 1.52 40.37
N LEU A 55 29.62 2.41 40.20
CA LEU A 55 29.52 3.54 39.29
C LEU A 55 29.46 3.07 37.83
N LYS A 56 30.13 1.97 37.50
CA LYS A 56 30.05 1.33 36.19
C LYS A 56 28.65 0.77 35.92
N SER A 57 28.00 0.17 36.92
CA SER A 57 26.60 -0.29 36.83
C SER A 57 25.63 0.88 36.62
N GLU A 58 25.80 1.99 37.33
CA GLU A 58 24.99 3.20 37.12
C GLU A 58 25.18 3.81 35.72
N ILE A 59 26.42 3.86 35.24
CA ILE A 59 26.76 4.28 33.88
C ILE A 59 26.08 3.40 32.83
N GLU A 60 26.01 2.08 33.07
CA GLU A 60 25.40 1.13 32.16
C GLU A 60 23.87 1.28 32.12
N LYS A 61 23.22 1.43 33.28
CA LYS A 61 21.77 1.69 33.38
C LYS A 61 21.35 2.93 32.60
N ARG A 62 22.14 4.01 32.64
CA ARG A 62 21.83 5.26 31.91
C ARG A 62 22.24 5.23 30.42
N ARG A 63 23.21 4.38 30.04
CA ARG A 63 23.73 4.29 28.65
C ARG A 63 22.70 3.80 27.64
N ASN A 64 21.76 2.96 28.05
CA ASN A 64 20.84 2.26 27.15
C ASN A 64 19.58 3.06 26.75
N VAL A 65 19.49 4.35 27.10
CA VAL A 65 18.34 5.18 26.74
C VAL A 65 18.77 6.26 25.76
N ARG A 66 18.76 5.96 24.46
CA ARG A 66 18.86 7.00 23.43
C ARG A 66 17.56 7.81 23.42
N ARG A 67 17.44 8.80 24.30
CA ARG A 67 16.35 9.79 24.28
C ARG A 67 16.67 10.82 23.21
N TRP A 68 16.00 10.67 22.08
CA TRP A 68 15.85 11.77 21.14
C TRP A 68 14.88 12.79 21.74
N ASP A 69 15.31 14.03 21.91
CA ASP A 69 14.37 15.11 22.23
C ASP A 69 13.45 15.41 21.01
N GLU A 70 12.35 16.13 21.23
CA GLU A 70 11.40 16.44 20.15
C GLU A 70 12.05 17.19 18.98
N THR A 71 13.02 18.06 19.28
CA THR A 71 13.73 18.85 18.29
C THR A 71 14.63 17.96 17.43
N GLU A 72 15.38 17.05 18.05
CA GLU A 72 16.22 16.05 17.40
C GLU A 72 15.41 15.09 16.55
N ARG A 73 14.25 14.62 17.05
CA ARG A 73 13.31 13.81 16.25
C ARG A 73 12.84 14.57 15.02
N ARG A 74 12.51 15.86 15.15
CA ARG A 74 12.07 16.71 14.05
C ARG A 74 13.17 16.90 13.01
N ILE A 75 14.40 17.18 13.44
CA ILE A 75 15.56 17.33 12.55
C ILE A 75 15.86 16.02 11.82
N LEU A 76 15.86 14.90 12.54
CA LEU A 76 16.07 13.58 11.97
C LEU A 76 14.98 13.25 10.93
N GLY A 77 13.72 13.52 11.27
CA GLY A 77 12.58 13.35 10.37
C GLY A 77 12.69 14.21 9.11
N GLN A 78 13.19 15.45 9.20
CA GLN A 78 13.49 16.30 8.04
C GLN A 78 14.64 15.76 7.18
N ARG A 79 15.73 15.33 7.81
CA ARG A 79 16.91 14.80 7.12
C ARG A 79 16.61 13.49 6.38
N LEU A 80 15.85 12.60 7.02
CA LEU A 80 15.52 11.28 6.51
C LEU A 80 14.28 11.25 5.60
N ARG A 81 13.69 12.40 5.24
CA ARG A 81 12.55 12.41 4.30
C ARG A 81 12.97 11.76 2.97
N PRO A 82 12.26 10.70 2.52
CA PRO A 82 12.47 10.15 1.18
C PRO A 82 12.39 11.22 0.10
N PHE A 83 13.21 11.11 -0.96
CA PHE A 83 13.31 12.10 -2.04
C PHE A 83 11.97 12.47 -2.66
N GLN A 84 11.08 11.49 -2.83
CA GLN A 84 9.70 11.69 -3.30
C GLN A 84 8.87 12.70 -2.48
N PHE A 85 9.22 12.94 -1.21
CA PHE A 85 8.56 13.94 -0.35
C PHE A 85 9.29 15.29 -0.30
N LYS A 86 10.43 15.41 -0.99
CA LYS A 86 11.15 16.68 -1.16
C LYS A 86 10.69 17.43 -2.41
N ILE A 87 10.15 16.72 -3.40
CA ILE A 87 9.59 17.32 -4.62
C ILE A 87 8.27 18.02 -4.24
N LYS A 88 8.21 19.33 -4.46
CA LYS A 88 6.96 20.10 -4.35
C LYS A 88 6.26 20.04 -5.70
N TYR A 89 5.15 19.33 -5.78
CA TYR A 89 4.27 19.39 -6.95
C TYR A 89 3.28 20.54 -6.79
N GLY A 90 3.09 21.33 -7.85
CA GLY A 90 1.93 22.18 -8.02
C GLY A 90 0.67 21.34 -8.21
N ASP A 91 -0.50 21.96 -8.05
CA ASP A 91 -1.77 21.26 -8.33
C ASP A 91 -1.81 20.84 -9.81
N GLU A 92 -1.41 21.74 -10.70
CA GLU A 92 -1.39 21.49 -12.14
C GLU A 92 -0.42 20.37 -12.53
N ASP A 93 0.76 20.27 -11.90
CA ASP A 93 1.69 19.16 -12.14
C ASP A 93 1.06 17.81 -11.82
N LEU A 94 0.27 17.74 -10.73
CA LEU A 94 -0.39 16.52 -10.30
C LEU A 94 -1.52 16.13 -11.24
N LEU A 95 -2.30 17.11 -11.73
CA LEU A 95 -3.36 16.87 -12.71
C LEU A 95 -2.78 16.49 -14.08
N ASN A 96 -1.71 17.14 -14.52
CA ASN A 96 -1.02 16.81 -15.76
C ASN A 96 -0.46 15.40 -15.76
N LYS A 97 0.04 14.89 -14.62
CA LYS A 97 0.43 13.47 -14.54
C LYS A 97 -0.74 12.52 -14.83
N ILE A 98 -1.96 12.83 -14.36
CA ILE A 98 -3.15 12.02 -14.64
C ILE A 98 -3.46 12.06 -16.14
N ARG A 99 -3.40 13.25 -16.76
CA ARG A 99 -3.64 13.43 -18.19
C ARG A 99 -2.62 12.69 -19.05
N LEU A 100 -1.33 12.84 -18.75
CA LEU A 100 -0.24 12.14 -19.44
C LEU A 100 -0.41 10.62 -19.35
N PHE A 101 -0.75 10.09 -18.18
CA PHE A 101 -1.02 8.65 -18.06
C PHE A 101 -2.18 8.22 -18.97
N TYR A 102 -3.25 9.02 -19.05
CA TYR A 102 -4.38 8.74 -19.92
C TYR A 102 -3.98 8.76 -21.40
N GLU A 103 -3.19 9.75 -21.83
CA GLU A 103 -2.66 9.82 -23.19
C GLU A 103 -1.79 8.61 -23.55
N GLU A 104 -0.93 8.17 -22.64
CA GLU A 104 -0.04 7.03 -22.85
C GLU A 104 -0.75 5.67 -22.83
N ASN A 105 -1.79 5.52 -22.00
CA ASN A 105 -2.41 4.21 -21.70
C ASN A 105 -3.85 4.07 -22.20
N GLY A 106 -4.47 5.14 -22.70
CA GLY A 106 -5.87 5.18 -23.13
C GLY A 106 -6.88 4.92 -22.00
N ARG A 107 -6.47 5.04 -20.73
CA ARG A 107 -7.33 4.77 -19.57
C ARG A 107 -6.93 5.60 -18.35
N ILE A 108 -7.87 5.78 -17.43
CA ILE A 108 -7.64 6.47 -16.17
C ILE A 108 -6.73 5.63 -15.26
N PRO A 109 -5.73 6.25 -14.59
CA PRO A 109 -4.87 5.54 -13.65
C PRO A 109 -5.63 5.06 -12.41
N LEU A 110 -5.29 3.86 -11.95
CA LEU A 110 -5.72 3.34 -10.66
C LEU A 110 -4.92 3.99 -9.53
N LYS A 111 -5.56 4.12 -8.37
CA LYS A 111 -4.96 4.65 -7.14
C LYS A 111 -3.58 4.05 -6.82
N LYS A 112 -3.39 2.76 -7.09
CA LYS A 112 -2.16 2.03 -6.77
C LYS A 112 -1.02 2.29 -7.75
N GLU A 113 -1.31 2.76 -8.95
CA GLU A 113 -0.31 3.00 -10.00
C GLU A 113 0.47 4.29 -9.75
N PHE A 114 -0.11 5.25 -9.02
CA PHE A 114 0.47 6.58 -8.84
C PHE A 114 1.32 6.75 -7.58
N ASN A 115 1.36 5.77 -6.66
CA ASN A 115 2.12 5.71 -5.39
C ASN A 115 2.27 7.03 -4.58
N ALA A 116 1.40 8.02 -4.83
CA ALA A 116 1.45 9.38 -4.32
C ALA A 116 0.08 9.80 -3.74
N LEU A 117 -0.75 8.82 -3.38
CA LEU A 117 -2.13 9.01 -2.93
C LEU A 117 -2.28 10.05 -1.83
N ARG A 118 -1.29 10.14 -0.94
CA ARG A 118 -1.29 11.12 0.14
C ARG A 118 -1.31 12.55 -0.39
N ILE A 119 -0.49 12.85 -1.42
CA ILE A 119 -0.39 14.19 -2.00
C ILE A 119 -1.70 14.55 -2.71
N TYR A 120 -2.25 13.64 -3.51
CA TYR A 120 -3.53 13.87 -4.19
C TYR A 120 -4.69 14.05 -3.19
N ARG A 121 -4.71 13.29 -2.09
CA ARG A 121 -5.71 13.45 -1.03
C ARG A 121 -5.54 14.79 -0.29
N GLU A 122 -4.32 15.19 0.04
CA GLU A 122 -4.06 16.46 0.74
C GLU A 122 -4.41 17.68 -0.12
N ARG A 123 -4.22 17.61 -1.44
CA ARG A 123 -4.44 18.76 -2.36
C ARG A 123 -5.84 18.81 -2.96
N PHE A 124 -6.45 17.65 -3.23
CA PHE A 124 -7.75 17.56 -3.91
C PHE A 124 -8.83 16.89 -3.06
N GLY A 125 -8.56 16.52 -1.82
CA GLY A 125 -9.49 15.86 -0.90
C GLY A 125 -9.66 14.36 -1.17
N SER A 126 -9.76 13.94 -2.43
CA SER A 126 -9.82 12.52 -2.82
C SER A 126 -9.22 12.26 -4.20
N TRP A 127 -8.85 11.00 -4.46
CA TRP A 127 -8.40 10.58 -5.80
C TRP A 127 -9.47 10.85 -6.87
N ASN A 128 -10.74 10.56 -6.57
CA ASN A 128 -11.82 10.77 -7.53
C ASN A 128 -12.00 12.27 -7.82
N SER A 129 -11.87 13.14 -6.82
CA SER A 129 -11.88 14.58 -7.05
C SER A 129 -10.68 15.03 -7.92
N ALA A 130 -9.50 14.43 -7.74
CA ALA A 130 -8.37 14.69 -8.63
C ALA A 130 -8.62 14.25 -10.07
N ILE A 131 -9.24 13.08 -10.29
CA ILE A 131 -9.65 12.61 -11.63
C ILE A 131 -10.66 13.58 -12.27
N GLN A 132 -11.67 14.04 -11.52
CA GLN A 132 -12.64 15.04 -12.01
C GLN A 132 -11.95 16.36 -12.38
N LYS A 133 -11.10 16.87 -11.51
CA LYS A 133 -10.33 18.11 -11.77
C LYS A 133 -9.36 17.97 -12.94
N ALA A 134 -8.89 16.76 -13.22
CA ALA A 134 -8.08 16.49 -14.40
C ALA A 134 -8.89 16.48 -15.72
N GLY A 135 -10.22 16.57 -15.65
CA GLY A 135 -11.12 16.63 -16.81
C GLY A 135 -11.74 15.28 -17.18
N PHE A 136 -11.66 14.28 -16.31
CA PHE A 136 -12.13 12.92 -16.60
C PHE A 136 -13.32 12.52 -15.73
N GLU A 137 -14.17 11.66 -16.28
CA GLU A 137 -15.16 10.97 -15.46
C GLU A 137 -14.47 10.09 -14.43
N THR A 138 -14.94 10.15 -13.18
CA THR A 138 -14.40 9.27 -12.14
C THR A 138 -14.67 7.84 -12.56
N ASN A 139 -13.66 6.98 -12.43
CA ASN A 139 -13.93 5.56 -12.41
C ASN A 139 -14.92 5.34 -11.25
N PRO A 140 -16.17 4.93 -11.53
CA PRO A 140 -17.07 4.56 -10.45
C PRO A 140 -16.30 3.57 -9.60
N VAL A 141 -16.39 3.67 -8.26
CA VAL A 141 -15.94 2.54 -7.44
C VAL A 141 -16.55 1.32 -8.10
N LEU A 142 -15.73 0.33 -8.47
CA LEU A 142 -16.06 -0.77 -9.40
C LEU A 142 -17.32 -1.60 -9.06
N PHE A 143 -18.11 -1.17 -8.08
CA PHE A 143 -19.28 -1.80 -7.49
C PHE A 143 -20.32 -0.76 -6.97
N ALA A 144 -20.19 0.53 -7.33
CA ALA A 144 -21.06 1.60 -6.79
C ALA A 144 -22.45 1.63 -7.42
N ARG A 145 -22.55 1.27 -8.70
CA ARG A 145 -23.85 1.09 -9.37
C ARG A 145 -24.18 -0.39 -9.34
N ARG A 146 -25.22 -0.75 -8.59
CA ARG A 146 -25.84 -2.06 -8.66
C ARG A 146 -26.85 -2.06 -9.80
N TYR A 147 -26.91 -3.16 -10.51
CA TYR A 147 -27.85 -3.39 -11.60
C TYR A 147 -28.92 -4.36 -11.10
N VAL A 148 -30.19 -4.14 -11.41
CA VAL A 148 -31.25 -5.08 -11.04
C VAL A 148 -31.69 -5.80 -12.31
N ALA A 149 -31.58 -7.13 -12.31
CA ALA A 149 -32.06 -7.98 -13.39
C ALA A 149 -33.58 -8.14 -13.33
N ARG A 150 -34.18 -8.70 -14.39
CA ARG A 150 -35.64 -8.79 -14.52
C ARG A 150 -36.31 -9.68 -13.48
N ASP A 151 -35.61 -10.68 -12.98
CA ASP A 151 -36.08 -11.56 -11.89
C ASP A 151 -35.86 -10.95 -10.49
N GLY A 152 -35.29 -9.74 -10.42
CA GLY A 152 -35.00 -9.02 -9.18
C GLY A 152 -33.58 -9.22 -8.64
N HIS A 153 -32.74 -10.04 -9.28
CA HIS A 153 -31.36 -10.22 -8.83
C HIS A 153 -30.52 -8.94 -8.92
N VAL A 154 -29.73 -8.66 -7.87
CA VAL A 154 -28.88 -7.46 -7.76
C VAL A 154 -27.45 -7.76 -8.25
N CYS A 155 -27.12 -7.32 -9.45
CA CYS A 155 -25.85 -7.55 -10.16
C CYS A 155 -24.79 -6.47 -9.89
N ASP A 156 -23.51 -6.90 -9.92
CA ASP A 156 -22.35 -6.05 -9.61
C ASP A 156 -21.80 -5.40 -10.87
N SER A 157 -22.13 -5.95 -12.04
CA SER A 157 -21.81 -5.40 -13.35
C SER A 157 -23.01 -5.40 -14.29
N PHE A 158 -22.98 -4.51 -15.29
CA PHE A 158 -24.01 -4.47 -16.33
C PHE A 158 -24.06 -5.77 -17.14
N THR A 159 -22.90 -6.39 -17.38
CA THR A 159 -22.79 -7.65 -18.12
C THR A 159 -23.37 -8.82 -17.34
N GLU A 160 -23.18 -8.88 -16.02
CA GLU A 160 -23.90 -9.85 -15.17
C GLU A 160 -25.41 -9.70 -15.33
N ARG A 161 -25.95 -8.46 -15.32
CA ARG A 161 -27.39 -8.24 -15.56
C ARG A 161 -27.83 -8.80 -16.93
N ILE A 162 -27.03 -8.64 -17.97
CA ILE A 162 -27.35 -9.19 -19.31
C ILE A 162 -27.37 -10.72 -19.28
N ILE A 163 -26.41 -11.35 -18.59
CA ILE A 163 -26.35 -12.80 -18.47
C ILE A 163 -27.54 -13.32 -17.66
N ASP A 164 -27.87 -12.66 -16.55
CA ASP A 164 -29.01 -12.96 -15.70
C ASP A 164 -30.34 -12.86 -16.47
N ASP A 165 -30.58 -11.72 -17.11
CA ASP A 165 -31.77 -11.48 -17.93
C ASP A 165 -31.90 -12.58 -19.00
N TRP A 166 -30.80 -12.99 -19.63
CA TRP A 166 -30.79 -14.06 -20.63
C TRP A 166 -31.14 -15.42 -20.02
N LEU A 167 -30.59 -15.78 -18.86
CA LEU A 167 -30.92 -17.03 -18.17
C LEU A 167 -32.41 -17.07 -17.82
N THR A 168 -32.94 -15.96 -17.30
CA THR A 168 -34.36 -15.78 -16.97
C THR A 168 -35.26 -15.91 -18.20
N GLU A 169 -34.93 -15.22 -19.31
CA GLU A 169 -35.67 -15.29 -20.57
C GLU A 169 -35.72 -16.71 -21.16
N ASN A 170 -34.71 -17.54 -20.89
CA ASN A 170 -34.64 -18.92 -21.33
C ASN A 170 -35.19 -19.92 -20.29
N ASN A 171 -35.88 -19.44 -19.24
CA ASN A 171 -36.45 -20.25 -18.16
C ASN A 171 -35.42 -21.11 -17.42
N ILE A 172 -34.17 -20.65 -17.31
CA ILE A 172 -33.10 -21.35 -16.60
C ILE A 172 -33.05 -20.82 -15.16
N ALA A 173 -33.52 -21.64 -14.23
CA ALA A 173 -33.39 -21.36 -12.81
C ALA A 173 -31.91 -21.30 -12.40
N HIS A 174 -31.53 -20.20 -11.75
CA HIS A 174 -30.14 -19.96 -11.37
C HIS A 174 -30.07 -19.23 -10.03
N ARG A 175 -28.94 -19.39 -9.34
CA ARG A 175 -28.66 -18.71 -8.06
C ARG A 175 -27.40 -17.88 -8.18
N ARG A 176 -27.35 -16.73 -7.51
CA ARG A 176 -26.20 -15.84 -7.55
C ARG A 176 -25.41 -15.83 -6.26
N ASN A 177 -24.14 -15.46 -6.36
CA ASN A 177 -23.22 -15.28 -5.24
C ASN A 177 -23.07 -16.52 -4.34
N VAL A 178 -23.17 -17.72 -4.91
CA VAL A 178 -23.01 -18.98 -4.17
C VAL A 178 -21.53 -19.23 -3.91
N ARG A 179 -21.16 -19.67 -2.70
CA ARG A 179 -19.75 -19.94 -2.37
C ARG A 179 -19.22 -21.19 -3.07
N TYR A 180 -17.95 -21.15 -3.45
CA TYR A 180 -17.20 -22.35 -3.84
C TYR A 180 -16.87 -23.21 -2.59
N GLY A 181 -17.87 -23.96 -2.10
CA GLY A 181 -17.75 -24.75 -0.88
C GLY A 181 -17.41 -23.87 0.33
N LEU A 182 -16.29 -24.17 1.01
CA LEU A 182 -15.82 -23.41 2.18
C LEU A 182 -14.93 -22.20 1.81
N ASP A 183 -14.63 -21.98 0.53
CA ASP A 183 -13.81 -20.83 0.11
C ASP A 183 -14.60 -19.51 0.23
N LYS A 184 -13.88 -18.39 0.33
CA LYS A 184 -14.46 -17.03 0.40
C LYS A 184 -14.91 -16.52 -0.98
N SER A 185 -14.48 -17.16 -2.07
CA SER A 185 -14.85 -16.82 -3.43
C SER A 185 -16.27 -17.31 -3.74
N ASN A 186 -17.04 -16.46 -4.40
CA ASN A 186 -18.37 -16.79 -4.90
C ASN A 186 -18.34 -17.03 -6.42
N VAL A 187 -19.27 -17.86 -6.90
CA VAL A 187 -19.64 -17.97 -8.31
C VAL A 187 -20.69 -16.92 -8.66
N ASP A 188 -20.59 -16.38 -9.87
CA ASP A 188 -21.51 -15.35 -10.36
C ASP A 188 -22.92 -15.93 -10.53
N PHE A 189 -23.03 -17.08 -11.21
CA PHE A 189 -24.28 -17.84 -11.35
C PHE A 189 -24.04 -19.34 -11.18
N LEU A 190 -24.89 -20.01 -10.40
CA LEU A 190 -24.93 -21.46 -10.24
C LEU A 190 -26.25 -22.00 -10.75
N ILE A 191 -26.18 -22.96 -11.67
CA ILE A 191 -27.32 -23.63 -12.31
C ILE A 191 -27.29 -25.11 -11.91
N ASN A 192 -28.42 -25.67 -11.52
CA ASN A 192 -28.60 -27.09 -11.15
C ASN A 192 -27.53 -27.62 -10.16
N ASP A 193 -27.04 -26.77 -9.26
CA ASP A 193 -26.02 -27.05 -8.23
C ASP A 193 -24.67 -27.63 -8.70
N THR A 194 -24.48 -27.67 -10.02
CA THR A 194 -23.35 -28.37 -10.67
C THR A 194 -22.74 -27.58 -11.82
N ILE A 195 -23.44 -26.58 -12.36
CA ILE A 195 -22.95 -25.75 -13.47
C ILE A 195 -22.67 -24.34 -12.96
N ALA A 196 -21.39 -23.98 -12.90
CA ALA A 196 -20.91 -22.65 -12.53
C ALA A 196 -20.72 -21.81 -13.79
N VAL A 197 -21.35 -20.63 -13.85
CA VAL A 197 -21.14 -19.65 -14.92
C VAL A 197 -20.44 -18.42 -14.32
N GLU A 198 -19.32 -18.04 -14.91
CA GLU A 198 -18.45 -16.94 -14.46
C GLU A 198 -18.21 -15.93 -15.57
N PHE A 199 -18.27 -14.64 -15.26
CA PHE A 199 -17.91 -13.58 -16.18
C PHE A 199 -16.54 -12.96 -15.82
N PHE A 200 -15.52 -13.27 -16.62
CA PHE A 200 -14.16 -12.78 -16.46
C PHE A 200 -13.86 -11.54 -17.31
N GLY A 201 -14.63 -10.46 -17.10
CA GLY A 201 -14.55 -9.24 -17.91
C GLY A 201 -13.21 -8.49 -17.91
N LEU A 202 -12.30 -8.79 -16.96
CA LEU A 202 -10.97 -8.16 -16.86
C LEU A 202 -9.81 -9.13 -17.16
N ALA A 203 -10.11 -10.28 -17.77
CA ALA A 203 -9.08 -11.27 -18.11
C ALA A 203 -7.99 -10.66 -19.00
N GLY A 204 -6.73 -10.93 -18.68
CA GLY A 204 -5.56 -10.45 -19.43
C GLY A 204 -5.18 -8.99 -19.18
N VAL A 205 -5.98 -8.22 -18.44
CA VAL A 205 -5.66 -6.80 -18.12
C VAL A 205 -4.68 -6.71 -16.93
N GLN A 206 -4.83 -7.58 -15.93
CA GLN A 206 -3.99 -7.57 -14.72
C GLN A 206 -3.64 -8.98 -14.24
N ILE A 207 -2.35 -9.25 -14.08
CA ILE A 207 -1.81 -10.54 -13.59
C ILE A 207 -2.47 -11.00 -12.29
N LYS A 208 -2.82 -10.07 -11.38
CA LYS A 208 -3.48 -10.41 -10.11
C LYS A 208 -4.92 -10.89 -10.30
N TYR A 209 -5.65 -10.31 -11.26
CA TYR A 209 -7.00 -10.74 -11.61
C TYR A 209 -6.96 -12.13 -12.25
N ASP A 210 -6.01 -12.39 -13.14
CA ASP A 210 -5.85 -13.70 -13.79
C ASP A 210 -5.56 -14.83 -12.78
N ARG A 211 -4.86 -14.52 -11.67
CA ARG A 211 -4.69 -15.48 -10.56
C ARG A 211 -6.02 -15.87 -9.90
N ILE A 212 -7.01 -14.98 -9.87
CA ILE A 212 -8.36 -15.27 -9.35
C ILE A 212 -9.08 -16.23 -10.30
N ILE A 213 -8.97 -16.02 -11.62
CA ILE A 213 -9.53 -16.93 -12.64
C ILE A 213 -8.98 -18.34 -12.44
N VAL A 214 -7.65 -18.48 -12.36
CA VAL A 214 -6.98 -19.78 -12.15
C VAL A 214 -7.43 -20.42 -10.83
N LYS A 215 -7.62 -19.63 -9.77
CA LYS A 215 -8.15 -20.12 -8.50
C LYS A 215 -9.56 -20.68 -8.65
N LYS A 216 -10.48 -19.92 -9.29
CA LYS A 216 -11.88 -20.33 -9.50
C LYS A 216 -11.98 -21.61 -10.35
N ARG A 217 -11.18 -21.74 -11.41
CA ARG A 217 -11.04 -23.00 -12.19
C ARG A 217 -10.71 -24.21 -11.32
N ARG A 218 -9.71 -24.07 -10.43
CA ARG A 218 -9.31 -25.14 -9.52
C ARG A 218 -10.40 -25.49 -8.51
N LEU A 219 -11.11 -24.48 -8.01
CA LEU A 219 -12.22 -24.67 -7.08
C LEU A 219 -13.39 -25.40 -7.74
N ALA A 220 -13.81 -24.99 -8.93
CA ALA A 220 -14.85 -25.67 -9.71
C ALA A 220 -14.49 -27.14 -9.95
N LYS A 221 -13.26 -27.42 -10.40
CA LYS A 221 -12.77 -28.79 -10.61
C LYS A 221 -12.79 -29.62 -9.32
N LYS A 222 -12.41 -29.03 -8.18
CA LYS A 222 -12.43 -29.71 -6.88
C LYS A 222 -13.85 -30.09 -6.43
N LEU A 223 -14.84 -29.26 -6.76
CA LEU A 223 -16.25 -29.49 -6.44
C LEU A 223 -16.97 -30.37 -7.47
N GLY A 224 -16.30 -30.74 -8.58
CA GLY A 224 -16.93 -31.45 -9.68
C GLY A 224 -17.92 -30.60 -10.48
N TRP A 225 -17.83 -29.27 -10.39
CA TRP A 225 -18.69 -28.36 -11.13
C TRP A 225 -18.20 -28.18 -12.58
N GLN A 226 -19.14 -28.19 -13.52
CA GLN A 226 -18.89 -27.73 -14.89
C GLN A 226 -18.76 -26.20 -14.86
N LEU A 227 -17.55 -25.70 -15.13
CA LEU A 227 -17.30 -24.27 -15.21
C LEU A 227 -17.46 -23.77 -16.65
N ILE A 228 -18.37 -22.82 -16.86
CA ILE A 228 -18.55 -22.08 -18.11
C ILE A 228 -17.99 -20.67 -17.91
N GLU A 229 -16.99 -20.33 -18.71
CA GLU A 229 -16.27 -19.06 -18.62
C GLU A 229 -16.72 -18.12 -19.73
N ILE A 230 -17.25 -16.96 -19.34
CA ILE A 230 -17.69 -15.91 -20.26
C ILE A 230 -16.67 -14.77 -20.20
N TYR A 231 -16.20 -14.32 -21.35
CA TYR A 231 -15.23 -13.25 -21.50
C TYR A 231 -15.85 -12.05 -22.22
N ALA A 232 -15.16 -10.90 -22.21
CA ALA A 232 -15.66 -9.70 -22.87
C ALA A 232 -15.91 -9.92 -24.38
N GLU A 233 -15.05 -10.67 -25.08
CA GLU A 233 -15.22 -10.99 -26.51
C GLU A 233 -16.40 -11.94 -26.82
N HIS A 234 -16.98 -12.55 -25.78
CA HIS A 234 -18.19 -13.36 -25.91
C HIS A 234 -19.46 -12.51 -25.86
N MET A 235 -19.38 -11.32 -25.27
CA MET A 235 -20.52 -10.42 -25.07
C MET A 235 -20.56 -9.33 -26.13
N TYR A 236 -19.40 -8.87 -26.60
CA TYR A 236 -19.27 -7.73 -27.52
C TYR A 236 -18.43 -8.07 -28.76
N PRO A 237 -18.75 -7.51 -29.94
CA PRO A 237 -19.91 -6.64 -30.21
C PRO A 237 -21.22 -7.42 -30.38
N LYS A 238 -21.16 -8.73 -30.61
CA LYS A 238 -22.32 -9.62 -30.71
C LYS A 238 -22.35 -10.58 -29.53
N ASN A 239 -23.53 -10.72 -28.93
CA ASN A 239 -23.76 -11.62 -27.82
C ASN A 239 -23.74 -13.09 -28.28
N LYS A 240 -22.80 -13.88 -27.75
CA LYS A 240 -22.62 -15.31 -28.06
C LYS A 240 -23.13 -16.24 -26.95
N LEU A 241 -23.88 -15.75 -25.96
CA LEU A 241 -24.45 -16.55 -24.87
C LEU A 241 -25.22 -17.79 -25.36
N PRO A 242 -26.06 -17.72 -26.42
CA PRO A 242 -26.77 -18.90 -26.91
C PRO A 242 -25.85 -20.05 -27.36
N LEU A 243 -24.64 -19.73 -27.83
CA LEU A 243 -23.66 -20.74 -28.24
C LEU A 243 -22.95 -21.35 -27.03
N LEU A 244 -22.58 -20.52 -26.05
CA LEU A 244 -21.83 -20.94 -24.87
C LEU A 244 -22.70 -21.74 -23.89
N LEU A 245 -23.96 -21.34 -23.73
CA LEU A 245 -24.91 -21.94 -22.81
C LEU A 245 -25.81 -22.99 -23.49
N ARG A 246 -25.49 -23.38 -24.74
CA ARG A 246 -26.22 -24.40 -25.50
C ARG A 246 -26.31 -25.75 -24.80
N SER A 247 -25.30 -26.08 -23.99
CA SER A 247 -25.30 -27.31 -23.19
C SER A 247 -26.37 -27.32 -22.09
N ILE A 248 -26.84 -26.14 -21.67
CA ILE A 248 -27.83 -25.97 -20.61
C ILE A 248 -29.25 -25.92 -21.20
N THR A 249 -29.43 -25.31 -22.39
CA THR A 249 -30.75 -25.12 -23.02
C THR A 249 -31.32 -26.35 -23.72
N LYS A 250 -30.58 -27.47 -23.76
CA LYS A 250 -30.97 -28.69 -24.49
C LYS A 250 -31.75 -29.73 -23.67
N ASN A 251 -32.11 -29.42 -22.43
CA ASN A 251 -32.97 -30.25 -21.60
C ASN A 251 -34.35 -29.61 -21.43
#